data_AF-A0A919MNH5-F1
#
_entry.id   AF-A0A919MNH5-F1
#
_cell.length_a   1.000
_cell.length_b   1.000
_cell.length_c   1.000
_cell.angle_alpha   90.00
_cell.angle_beta   90.00
_cell.angle_gamma   90.00
#
_symmetry.space_group_name_H-M   'P 1'
#
loop_
_entity.id
_entity.type
_entity.pdbx_description
1 polymer ?
#
loop_
_entity_poly.entity_id
_entity_poly.type
_entity_poly.pdbx_seq_one_letter_code
_entity_poly.pdbx_strand_id
1 'polypeptide(L)' 'MARPEPMDQQAADRISAAADRDPDSPTATSGFDDRAQEAADRNDAPEDPYDYDDYDDYDTE' A
#
# COMPACT_ATOMS: atom_id res chain seq x y z
N MET A 1 -21.37 1.55 11.56
CA MET A 1 -20.53 0.50 10.95
C MET A 1 -19.15 1.08 10.79
N ALA A 2 -18.09 0.39 11.25
CA ALA A 2 -16.72 0.84 11.05
C ALA A 2 -16.40 0.82 9.54
N ARG A 3 -15.71 1.84 9.05
CA ARG A 3 -15.20 1.84 7.67
C ARG A 3 -14.06 0.81 7.60
N PRO A 4 -13.94 0.05 6.50
CA PRO A 4 -12.76 -0.79 6.30
C PRO A 4 -11.53 0.12 6.33
N GLU A 5 -10.61 -0.17 7.26
CA GLU A 5 -9.35 0.54 7.37
C GLU A 5 -8.48 0.13 6.16
N PRO A 6 -7.87 1.09 5.45
CA PRO A 6 -6.98 0.77 4.34
C PRO A 6 -5.78 -0.03 4.85
N MET A 7 -5.21 -0.88 4.00
CA MET A 7 -4.04 -1.69 4.39
C MET A 7 -2.84 -0.76 4.59
N ASP A 8 -2.27 -0.77 5.79
CA ASP A 8 -1.05 -0.04 6.11
C ASP A 8 0.17 -0.98 6.11
N GLN A 9 1.38 -0.40 5.97
CA GLN A 9 2.64 -1.15 5.96
C GLN A 9 2.81 -2.01 7.22
N GLN A 10 2.41 -1.50 8.40
CA GLN A 10 2.54 -2.26 9.64
C GLN A 10 1.60 -3.47 9.68
N ALA A 11 0.39 -3.36 9.12
CA ALA A 11 -0.51 -4.50 8.97
C ALA A 11 0.06 -5.53 7.97
N ALA A 12 0.58 -5.08 6.83
CA ALA A 12 1.20 -5.95 5.85
C ALA A 12 2.40 -6.73 6.44
N ASP A 13 3.27 -6.05 7.18
CA ASP A 13 4.41 -6.68 7.87
C ASP A 13 3.98 -7.77 8.85
N ARG A 14 2.88 -7.55 9.59
CA ARG A 14 2.34 -8.56 10.51
C ARG A 14 1.82 -9.78 9.77
N ILE A 15 1.23 -9.58 8.59
CA ILE A 15 0.72 -10.67 7.75
C ILE A 15 1.88 -11.48 7.19
N SER A 16 2.91 -10.83 6.65
CA SER A 16 4.13 -11.49 6.17
C SER A 16 4.83 -12.25 7.29
N ALA A 17 4.99 -11.65 8.47
CA ALA A 17 5.59 -12.33 9.62
C ALA A 17 4.77 -13.55 10.11
N ALA A 18 3.46 -13.57 9.88
CA ALA A 18 2.62 -14.73 10.17
C ALA A 18 2.83 -15.85 9.13
N ALA A 19 2.98 -15.51 7.86
CA ALA A 19 3.32 -16.45 6.80
C ALA A 19 4.69 -17.11 7.03
N ASP A 20 5.71 -16.32 7.40
CA ASP A 20 7.05 -16.82 7.70
C ASP A 20 7.09 -17.74 8.92
N ARG A 21 6.25 -17.45 9.93
CA ARG A 21 6.17 -18.26 11.15
C ARG A 21 5.59 -19.64 10.88
N ASP A 22 4.64 -19.75 9.95
CA ASP A 22 3.98 -20.99 9.59
C ASP A 22 3.78 -21.08 8.07
N PRO A 23 4.74 -21.70 7.36
CA PRO A 23 4.72 -21.80 5.90
C PRO A 23 3.61 -22.71 5.37
N ASP A 24 3.01 -23.57 6.21
CA ASP A 24 1.87 -24.42 5.85
C ASP A 24 0.52 -23.74 6.11
N SER A 25 0.52 -22.52 6.66
CA SER A 25 -0.69 -21.77 6.95
C SER A 25 -1.44 -21.34 5.68
N PRO A 26 -2.76 -21.10 5.74
CA PRO A 26 -3.52 -20.55 4.62
C PRO A 26 -2.98 -19.20 4.12
N THR A 27 -2.38 -18.40 5.02
CA THR A 27 -1.80 -17.10 4.67
C THR A 27 -0.59 -17.26 3.76
N ALA A 28 0.36 -18.14 4.12
CA ALA A 28 1.56 -18.43 3.33
C ALA A 28 1.24 -19.18 2.02
N THR A 29 0.31 -20.13 2.07
CA THR A 29 0.00 -20.98 0.90
C THR A 29 -0.86 -20.29 -0.16
N SER A 30 -1.62 -19.25 0.22
CA SER A 30 -2.51 -18.52 -0.70
C SER A 30 -1.91 -17.27 -1.33
N GLY A 31 -0.69 -16.87 -0.94
CA GLY A 31 -0.08 -15.60 -1.36
C GLY A 31 -0.88 -14.38 -0.88
N PHE A 32 -1.45 -14.48 0.31
CA PHE A 32 -2.22 -13.36 0.89
C PHE A 32 -1.30 -12.25 1.40
N ASP A 33 -0.13 -12.63 1.93
CA ASP A 33 0.95 -11.74 2.33
C ASP A 33 1.44 -10.87 1.17
N ASP A 34 1.67 -11.44 -0.02
CA ASP A 34 2.05 -10.68 -1.21
C ASP A 34 1.00 -9.59 -1.57
N ARG A 35 -0.29 -9.95 -1.51
CA ARG A 35 -1.38 -9.01 -1.78
C ARG A 35 -1.53 -7.95 -0.70
N ALA A 36 -1.20 -8.28 0.55
CA ALA A 36 -1.21 -7.32 1.64
C ALA A 36 -0.11 -6.28 1.45
N GLN A 37 1.09 -6.71 1.04
CA GLN A 37 2.21 -5.80 0.72
C GLN A 37 1.85 -4.88 -0.45
N GLU A 38 1.33 -5.42 -1.56
CA GLU A 38 0.92 -4.60 -2.71
C GLU A 38 -0.18 -3.58 -2.33
N ALA A 39 -1.09 -3.94 -1.43
CA ALA A 39 -2.12 -3.04 -0.95
C ALA A 39 -1.56 -1.92 -0.06
N ALA A 40 -0.59 -2.24 0.80
CA ALA A 40 0.11 -1.24 1.61
C ALA A 40 0.94 -0.29 0.74
N ASP A 41 1.66 -0.80 -0.24
CA ASP A 41 2.44 0.00 -1.20
C ASP A 41 1.54 0.96 -1.98
N ARG A 42 0.36 0.50 -2.41
CA ARG A 42 -0.62 1.37 -3.09
C ARG A 42 -1.13 2.47 -2.18
N ASN A 43 -1.33 2.17 -0.89
CA ASN A 43 -1.86 3.13 0.07
C ASN A 43 -0.81 4.16 0.53
N ASP A 44 0.47 3.78 0.50
CA ASP A 44 1.61 4.65 0.83
C ASP A 44 2.14 5.42 -0.39
N ALA A 45 1.83 4.96 -1.60
CA ALA A 45 2.05 5.73 -2.81
C ALA A 45 1.31 7.07 -2.67
N PRO A 46 2.00 8.22 -2.84
CA PRO A 46 1.33 9.50 -2.82
C PRO A 46 0.32 9.49 -3.97
N GLU A 47 -0.96 9.41 -3.63
CA GLU A 47 -2.04 9.75 -4.55
C GLU A 47 -1.96 11.26 -4.80
N ASP A 48 -0.94 11.69 -5.55
CA ASP A 48 -0.87 13.05 -6.06
C ASP A 48 -1.25 13.04 -7.55
N PRO A 49 -2.55 13.12 -7.88
CA PRO A 49 -3.00 13.37 -9.24
C PRO A 49 -2.76 14.82 -9.69
N TYR A 50 -2.14 15.67 -8.86
CA TYR A 50 -1.93 17.08 -9.10
C TYR A 50 -0.52 17.58 -8.73
N ASP A 51 0.53 16.92 -9.22
CA ASP A 51 1.85 17.57 -9.37
C ASP A 51 1.76 18.58 -10.54
N TYR A 52 1.03 19.68 -10.30
CA TYR A 52 0.76 20.81 -11.22
C TYR A 52 1.47 22.09 -10.73
N ASP A 53 2.51 21.99 -9.90
CA ASP A 53 3.26 23.13 -9.38
C ASP A 53 4.33 23.67 -10.38
N ASP A 54 4.30 23.25 -11.65
CA ASP A 54 5.16 23.73 -12.75
C ASP A 54 4.36 24.46 -13.85
N TYR A 55 3.57 25.47 -13.48
CA TYR A 55 2.91 26.39 -14.45
C TYR A 55 3.09 27.88 -14.08
N ASP A 56 4.15 28.22 -13.35
CA ASP A 56 4.52 29.61 -13.03
C ASP A 56 5.75 30.07 -13.84
N ASP A 57 5.70 30.01 -15.18
CA ASP A 57 6.56 30.84 -16.04
C ASP A 57 6.06 30.92 -17.50
N TYR A 58 4.94 31.63 -17.72
CA TYR A 58 4.69 32.27 -19.01
C TYR A 58 4.50 33.75 -18.78
N ASP A 59 5.60 34.45 -18.52
CA ASP A 59 5.72 35.89 -18.78
C ASP A 59 5.43 36.12 -20.27
N THR A 60 4.17 36.44 -20.56
CA THR A 60 3.73 36.79 -21.92
C THR A 60 3.81 38.30 -22.02
N GLU A 61 5.00 38.79 -22.38
CA GLU A 61 5.29 40.18 -22.73
C GLU A 61 4.52 40.70 -23.96
#